data_AF-A0A419GR24-F1
#
_entry.id   AF-A0A419GR24-F1
#
_cell.length_a   1.000
_cell.length_b   1.000
_cell.length_c   1.000
_cell.angle_alpha   90.00
_cell.angle_beta   90.00
_cell.angle_gamma   90.00
#
_symmetry.space_group_name_H-M   'P 1'
#
loop_
_entity.id
_entity.type
_entity.pdbx_description
1 polymer ?
#
loop_
_entity_poly.entity_id
_entity_poly.type
_entity_poly.pdbx_seq_one_letter_code
_entity_poly.pdbx_strand_id
1 'polypeptide(L)'
;MKKHYIFLLLAGILFIFAGCGGGGGGGSDAPFEAVITISPESSTIEVDEASLVATYVAQFVIAVKDSTGVPLNDVNLTIFYPWAEPNASVVRFFDGDPNRGGVFKDSPMAVTTDENGAYTLYFEYDAGGGLEYKADIQVISGSVVASATFEVKKVTAEE
;
A
#
# COMPACT_ATOMS: atom_id res chain seq x y z
N MET A 1 54.53 -5.33 46.06
CA MET A 1 54.95 -4.31 45.07
C MET A 1 54.96 -4.96 43.69
N LYS A 2 54.56 -4.19 42.64
CA LYS A 2 54.41 -4.52 41.20
C LYS A 2 53.15 -5.36 40.90
N LYS A 3 51.97 -4.81 40.53
CA LYS A 3 51.54 -3.96 39.39
C LYS A 3 51.82 -4.59 38.01
N HIS A 4 50.80 -4.48 37.13
CA HIS A 4 50.66 -4.82 35.70
C HIS A 4 49.85 -6.14 35.48
N TYR A 5 48.70 -6.22 34.78
CA TYR A 5 48.12 -5.39 33.73
C TYR A 5 46.59 -5.30 33.81
N ILE A 6 46.12 -4.06 33.89
CA ILE A 6 44.81 -3.58 33.47
C ILE A 6 44.81 -3.55 31.91
N PHE A 7 43.62 -3.68 31.30
CA PHE A 7 43.30 -3.59 29.86
C PHE A 7 43.59 -4.81 28.96
N LEU A 8 42.61 -5.72 28.91
CA LEU A 8 42.26 -6.46 27.70
C LEU A 8 40.71 -6.62 27.69
N LEU A 9 39.99 -5.52 27.44
CA LEU A 9 39.40 -5.23 26.12
C LEU A 9 38.33 -6.31 25.83
N LEU A 10 37.12 -6.24 26.39
CA LEU A 10 36.10 -5.21 26.13
C LEU A 10 36.06 -4.75 24.66
N ALA A 11 36.16 -5.68 23.71
CA ALA A 11 35.67 -5.51 22.35
C ALA A 11 35.39 -6.90 21.77
N GLY A 12 34.12 -7.22 21.50
CA GLY A 12 33.80 -8.49 20.85
C GLY A 12 32.36 -9.00 20.94
N ILE A 13 31.43 -8.27 21.55
CA ILE A 13 30.00 -8.54 21.40
C ILE A 13 29.29 -7.21 21.14
N LEU A 14 29.50 -6.70 19.93
CA LEU A 14 28.69 -5.68 19.29
C LEU A 14 28.58 -6.13 17.83
N PHE A 15 27.35 -6.09 17.32
CA PHE A 15 26.90 -6.47 15.97
C PHE A 15 26.47 -7.93 15.77
N ILE A 16 25.29 -8.26 16.31
CA ILE A 16 24.27 -8.94 15.51
C ILE A 16 22.97 -8.10 15.57
N PHE A 17 23.04 -6.86 15.05
CA PHE A 17 21.90 -6.29 14.34
C PHE A 17 21.98 -6.84 12.91
N ALA A 18 21.64 -8.11 12.77
CA ALA A 18 21.38 -8.74 11.49
C ALA A 18 19.94 -9.26 11.55
N GLY A 19 19.04 -8.32 11.28
CA GLY A 19 17.59 -8.49 11.23
C GLY A 19 16.90 -7.23 10.71
N CYS A 20 17.53 -6.53 9.76
CA CYS A 20 16.80 -5.70 8.82
C CYS A 20 16.10 -6.67 7.88
N GLY A 21 14.80 -6.89 8.09
CA GLY A 21 14.01 -7.82 7.27
C GLY A 21 12.74 -8.28 7.97
N GLY A 22 11.62 -7.63 7.64
CA GLY A 22 10.29 -8.08 8.00
C GLY A 22 9.91 -7.75 9.44
N GLY A 23 9.64 -6.48 9.72
CA GLY A 23 8.89 -6.08 10.90
C GLY A 23 7.50 -6.69 10.85
N GLY A 24 7.36 -7.90 11.38
CA GLY A 24 6.11 -8.42 11.90
C GLY A 24 5.76 -7.61 13.14
N GLY A 25 5.39 -6.35 12.95
CA GLY A 25 4.63 -5.60 13.93
C GLY A 25 3.29 -6.28 14.04
N GLY A 26 2.95 -6.79 15.22
CA GLY A 26 1.61 -7.29 15.50
C GLY A 26 0.63 -6.14 15.50
N GLY A 27 0.28 -5.65 14.32
CA GLY A 27 -0.79 -4.68 14.18
C GLY A 27 -2.09 -5.29 14.69
N SER A 28 -2.95 -4.46 15.23
CA SER A 28 -4.29 -4.86 15.66
C SER A 28 -5.30 -4.56 14.55
N ASP A 29 -6.38 -5.33 14.51
CA ASP A 29 -7.53 -4.95 13.71
C ASP A 29 -8.13 -3.64 14.24
N ALA A 30 -8.72 -2.85 13.36
CA ALA A 30 -9.46 -1.66 13.75
C ALA A 30 -10.62 -2.04 14.69
N PRO A 31 -10.88 -1.24 15.73
CA PRO A 31 -12.06 -1.45 16.58
C PRO A 31 -13.35 -1.24 15.78
N PHE A 32 -14.47 -1.83 16.22
CA PHE A 32 -15.70 -1.93 15.41
C PHE A 32 -16.33 -0.57 15.08
N GLU A 33 -16.04 0.45 15.89
CA GLU A 33 -16.49 1.83 15.74
C GLU A 33 -15.53 2.71 14.91
N ALA A 34 -14.40 2.17 14.46
CA ALA A 34 -13.48 2.89 13.61
C ALA A 34 -14.07 3.15 12.21
N VAL A 35 -13.48 4.12 11.53
CA VAL A 35 -13.83 4.50 10.17
C VAL A 35 -12.59 4.39 9.31
N ILE A 36 -12.70 3.66 8.19
CA ILE A 36 -11.73 3.65 7.11
C ILE A 36 -12.22 4.63 6.04
N THR A 37 -11.34 5.52 5.60
CA THR A 37 -11.59 6.42 4.46
C THR A 37 -10.53 6.19 3.39
N ILE A 38 -10.92 6.27 2.12
CA ILE A 38 -10.01 6.13 0.97
C ILE A 38 -10.10 7.41 0.15
N SER A 39 -8.96 8.03 -0.14
CA SER A 39 -8.88 9.28 -0.90
C SER A 39 -7.96 9.13 -2.12
N PRO A 40 -8.44 9.42 -3.34
CA PRO A 40 -9.83 9.80 -3.66
C PRO A 40 -10.83 8.62 -3.47
N GLU A 41 -12.12 8.90 -3.30
CA GLU A 41 -13.16 7.85 -3.23
C GLU A 41 -13.43 7.23 -4.61
N SER A 42 -13.06 7.93 -5.68
CA SER A 42 -13.13 7.44 -7.04
C SER A 42 -12.03 8.07 -7.90
N SER A 43 -11.48 7.30 -8.84
CA SER A 43 -10.59 7.81 -9.87
C SER A 43 -10.95 7.19 -11.21
N THR A 44 -11.10 8.03 -12.23
CA THR A 44 -11.41 7.62 -13.60
C THR A 44 -10.34 8.18 -14.52
N ILE A 45 -9.75 7.30 -15.33
CA ILE A 45 -8.78 7.63 -16.36
C ILE A 45 -9.48 7.51 -17.71
N GLU A 46 -9.47 8.62 -18.45
CA GLU A 46 -10.01 8.70 -19.80
C GLU A 46 -8.85 8.69 -20.79
N VAL A 47 -8.84 7.71 -21.70
CA VAL A 47 -7.79 7.60 -22.72
C VAL A 47 -8.42 7.42 -24.09
N ASP A 48 -7.88 8.12 -25.08
CA ASP A 48 -8.28 7.94 -26.48
C ASP A 48 -8.00 6.50 -26.93
N GLU A 49 -8.99 5.86 -27.56
CA GLU A 49 -8.87 4.51 -28.11
C GLU A 49 -7.68 4.35 -29.07
N ALA A 50 -7.31 5.40 -29.79
CA ALA A 50 -6.17 5.41 -30.71
C ALA A 50 -4.79 5.46 -30.01
N SER A 51 -4.75 5.67 -28.70
CA SER A 51 -3.50 5.74 -27.94
C SER A 51 -2.84 4.37 -27.82
N LEU A 52 -1.51 4.32 -27.85
CA LEU A 52 -0.76 3.11 -27.51
C LEU A 52 -0.94 2.76 -26.03
N VAL A 53 -0.84 1.47 -25.69
CA VAL A 53 -0.82 1.04 -24.29
C VAL A 53 0.42 1.61 -23.60
N ALA A 54 0.19 2.27 -22.47
CA ALA A 54 1.23 2.79 -21.60
C ALA A 54 0.90 2.51 -20.13
N THR A 55 1.95 2.42 -19.33
CA THR A 55 1.87 2.12 -17.90
C THR A 55 1.99 3.40 -17.09
N TYR A 56 1.13 3.55 -16.09
CA TYR A 56 1.01 4.73 -15.24
C TYR A 56 0.95 4.31 -13.77
N VAL A 57 1.17 5.28 -12.87
CA VAL A 57 1.04 5.07 -11.42
C VAL A 57 -0.05 5.98 -10.88
N ALA A 58 -0.93 5.40 -10.07
CA ALA A 58 -1.90 6.13 -9.27
C ALA A 58 -1.68 5.84 -7.77
N GLN A 59 -2.25 6.72 -6.94
CA GLN A 59 -2.14 6.61 -5.49
C GLN A 59 -3.51 6.79 -4.83
N PHE A 60 -3.76 5.98 -3.81
CA PHE A 60 -4.87 6.15 -2.88
C PHE A 60 -4.34 6.24 -1.46
N VAL A 61 -4.79 7.24 -0.71
CA VAL A 61 -4.50 7.35 0.72
C VAL A 61 -5.63 6.72 1.50
N ILE A 62 -5.31 5.66 2.23
CA ILE A 62 -6.20 4.99 3.16
C ILE A 62 -5.92 5.57 4.55
N ALA A 63 -6.94 6.08 5.23
CA ALA A 63 -6.81 6.55 6.61
C ALA A 63 -7.79 5.81 7.51
N VAL A 64 -7.34 5.44 8.71
CA VAL A 64 -8.13 4.81 9.75
C VAL A 64 -8.20 5.72 10.95
N LYS A 65 -9.42 6.00 11.41
CA LYS A 65 -9.67 6.84 12.58
C LYS A 65 -10.64 6.16 13.53
N ASP A 66 -10.54 6.44 14.82
CA ASP A 66 -11.56 6.04 15.78
C ASP A 66 -12.85 6.86 15.64
N SER A 67 -13.85 6.54 16.45
CA SER A 67 -15.15 7.22 16.46
C SER A 67 -15.08 8.71 16.84
N THR A 68 -13.96 9.17 17.41
CA THR A 68 -13.71 10.57 17.77
C THR A 68 -12.91 11.32 16.71
N GLY A 69 -12.45 10.63 15.67
CA GLY A 69 -11.65 11.18 14.58
C GLY A 69 -10.14 11.15 14.82
N VAL A 70 -9.66 10.49 15.88
CA VAL A 70 -8.23 10.32 16.17
C VAL A 70 -7.67 9.24 15.24
N PRO A 71 -6.54 9.49 14.54
CA PRO A 71 -5.95 8.46 13.70
C PRO A 71 -5.42 7.27 14.50
N LEU A 72 -5.57 6.07 13.93
CA LEU A 72 -5.17 4.81 14.55
C LEU A 72 -3.93 4.24 13.84
N ASN A 73 -2.79 4.26 14.53
CA ASN A 73 -1.54 3.67 14.07
C ASN A 73 -1.54 2.16 14.22
N ASP A 74 -0.63 1.50 13.50
CA ASP A 74 -0.39 0.06 13.61
C ASP A 74 -1.66 -0.79 13.39
N VAL A 75 -2.60 -0.32 12.55
CA VAL A 75 -3.84 -1.04 12.20
C VAL A 75 -3.63 -1.93 11.00
N ASN A 76 -3.97 -3.22 11.11
CA ASN A 76 -3.91 -4.16 9.99
C ASN A 76 -4.96 -3.83 8.93
N LEU A 77 -4.54 -3.78 7.67
CA LEU A 77 -5.39 -3.57 6.51
C LEU A 77 -5.22 -4.74 5.55
N THR A 78 -6.33 -5.24 5.01
CA THR A 78 -6.32 -6.11 3.84
C THR A 78 -6.96 -5.37 2.67
N ILE A 79 -6.20 -5.20 1.59
CA ILE A 79 -6.58 -4.44 0.41
C ILE A 79 -6.83 -5.42 -0.74
N PHE A 80 -8.00 -5.31 -1.36
CA PHE A 80 -8.42 -6.13 -2.50
C PHE A 80 -8.69 -5.25 -3.71
N TYR A 81 -8.20 -5.66 -4.87
CA TYR A 81 -8.64 -5.17 -6.17
C TYR A 81 -8.55 -6.30 -7.20
N PRO A 82 -9.62 -6.62 -7.95
CA PRO A 82 -9.66 -7.81 -8.78
C PRO A 82 -8.68 -7.76 -9.97
N TRP A 83 -8.31 -6.56 -10.45
CA TRP A 83 -7.36 -6.42 -11.56
C TRP A 83 -5.89 -6.52 -11.12
N ALA A 84 -5.61 -6.52 -9.81
CA ALA A 84 -4.27 -6.65 -9.23
C ALA A 84 -3.95 -8.09 -8.78
N GLU A 85 -4.57 -9.10 -9.41
CA GLU A 85 -4.38 -10.51 -9.06
C GLU A 85 -2.97 -11.04 -9.41
N PRO A 86 -2.51 -12.13 -8.78
CA PRO A 86 -1.26 -12.78 -9.16
C PRO A 86 -1.24 -13.15 -10.64
N ASN A 87 -0.21 -12.68 -11.36
CA ASN A 87 -0.06 -12.79 -12.83
C ASN A 87 -0.97 -11.86 -13.66
N ALA A 88 -1.63 -10.87 -13.06
CA ALA A 88 -2.37 -9.85 -13.80
C ALA A 88 -1.45 -9.06 -14.74
N SER A 89 -1.95 -8.79 -15.94
CA SER A 89 -1.21 -8.02 -16.93
C SER A 89 -1.37 -6.51 -16.76
N VAL A 90 -2.51 -6.04 -16.21
CA VAL A 90 -2.92 -4.63 -16.34
C VAL A 90 -2.83 -3.80 -15.05
N VAL A 91 -2.83 -4.40 -13.86
CA VAL A 91 -2.71 -3.65 -12.60
C VAL A 91 -1.80 -4.39 -11.61
N ARG A 92 -1.00 -3.64 -10.85
CA ARG A 92 -0.06 -4.15 -9.83
C ARG A 92 -0.05 -3.28 -8.59
N PHE A 93 -0.05 -3.86 -7.39
CA PHE A 93 0.15 -3.10 -6.16
C PHE A 93 1.63 -2.95 -5.81
N PHE A 94 1.94 -1.88 -5.08
CA PHE A 94 3.25 -1.64 -4.50
C PHE A 94 3.13 -1.25 -3.02
N ASP A 95 4.02 -1.84 -2.23
CA ASP A 95 4.32 -1.46 -0.86
C ASP A 95 5.45 -0.43 -0.89
N GLY A 96 5.07 0.85 -0.79
CA GLY A 96 5.92 2.01 -1.05
C GLY A 96 5.93 2.48 -2.51
N ASP A 97 6.54 3.66 -2.75
CA ASP A 97 6.60 4.28 -4.08
C ASP A 97 7.46 3.43 -5.04
N PRO A 98 6.91 2.93 -6.17
CA PRO A 98 7.65 2.12 -7.14
C PRO A 98 8.88 2.84 -7.70
N ASN A 99 8.84 4.17 -7.84
CA ASN A 99 9.97 4.97 -8.33
C ASN A 99 11.10 5.12 -7.31
N ARG A 100 10.85 4.71 -6.05
CA ARG A 100 11.80 4.80 -4.93
C ARG A 100 12.13 3.42 -4.35
N GLY A 101 11.88 2.35 -5.11
CA GLY A 101 12.18 0.98 -4.73
C GLY A 101 11.08 0.27 -3.95
N GLY A 102 9.82 0.70 -4.11
CA GLY A 102 8.65 0.01 -3.58
C GLY A 102 8.59 -1.46 -4.03
N VAL A 103 8.04 -2.31 -3.17
CA VAL A 103 8.01 -3.76 -3.38
C VAL A 103 6.68 -4.16 -4.00
N PHE A 104 6.74 -4.92 -5.09
CA PHE A 104 5.55 -5.49 -5.73
C PHE A 104 4.73 -6.36 -4.77
N LYS A 105 3.40 -6.25 -4.85
CA LYS A 105 2.44 -7.05 -4.09
C LYS A 105 1.27 -7.45 -4.99
N ASP A 106 0.73 -8.63 -4.70
CA ASP A 106 -0.52 -9.09 -5.29
C ASP A 106 -1.72 -8.71 -4.42
N SER A 107 -2.90 -8.65 -5.03
CA SER A 107 -4.18 -8.67 -4.32
C SER A 107 -4.53 -10.10 -3.89
N PRO A 108 -4.95 -10.35 -2.63
CA PRO A 108 -5.04 -9.38 -1.55
C PRO A 108 -3.69 -9.00 -0.95
N MET A 109 -3.56 -7.72 -0.60
CA MET A 109 -2.37 -7.16 0.02
C MET A 109 -2.61 -6.85 1.50
N ALA A 110 -1.75 -7.38 2.37
CA ALA A 110 -1.78 -7.11 3.81
C ALA A 110 -0.72 -6.07 4.17
N VAL A 111 -1.14 -4.99 4.84
CA VAL A 111 -0.30 -3.87 5.29
C VAL A 111 -0.77 -3.32 6.63
N THR A 112 -0.04 -2.34 7.16
CA THR A 112 -0.35 -1.69 8.42
C THR A 112 -0.31 -0.17 8.25
N THR A 113 -1.17 0.56 8.94
CA THR A 113 -1.11 2.03 8.98
C THR A 113 0.14 2.55 9.68
N ASP A 114 0.60 3.72 9.27
CA ASP A 114 1.71 4.45 9.88
C ASP A 114 1.30 5.18 11.18
N GLU A 115 2.22 5.96 11.75
CA GLU A 115 2.00 6.76 12.97
C GLU A 115 0.85 7.79 12.85
N ASN A 116 0.44 8.13 11.62
CA ASN A 116 -0.66 9.05 11.34
C ASN A 116 -1.97 8.30 11.03
N GLY A 117 -2.00 6.99 11.29
CA GLY A 117 -3.12 6.13 10.95
C GLY A 117 -3.43 6.07 9.47
N ALA A 118 -2.41 6.24 8.62
CA ALA A 118 -2.56 6.25 7.17
C ALA A 118 -1.71 5.19 6.49
N TYR A 119 -2.14 4.76 5.31
CA TYR A 119 -1.37 3.94 4.39
C TYR A 119 -1.54 4.49 2.97
N THR A 120 -0.45 4.70 2.25
CA THR A 120 -0.50 5.11 0.85
C THR A 120 -0.38 3.89 -0.04
N LEU A 121 -1.49 3.52 -0.68
CA LEU A 121 -1.52 2.49 -1.70
C LEU A 121 -1.01 3.08 -3.02
N TYR A 122 0.14 2.56 -3.47
CA TYR A 122 0.60 2.76 -4.84
C TYR A 122 0.16 1.57 -5.67
N PHE A 123 -0.36 1.86 -6.86
CA PHE A 123 -0.60 0.82 -7.83
C PHE A 123 -0.32 1.33 -9.23
N GLU A 124 0.31 0.46 -10.00
CA GLU A 124 0.66 0.66 -11.39
C GLU A 124 -0.47 0.10 -12.25
N TYR A 125 -0.80 0.77 -13.33
CA TYR A 125 -1.91 0.39 -14.20
C TYR A 125 -1.61 0.68 -15.68
N ASP A 126 -2.12 -0.16 -16.56
CA ASP A 126 -2.01 0.01 -18.01
C ASP A 126 -3.25 0.70 -18.59
N ALA A 127 -3.05 1.72 -19.43
CA ALA A 127 -4.13 2.41 -20.14
C ALA A 127 -3.78 2.67 -21.61
N GLY A 128 -4.79 2.86 -22.46
CA GLY A 128 -4.66 2.94 -23.92
C GLY A 128 -4.93 1.60 -24.62
N GLY A 129 -4.76 1.55 -25.94
CA GLY A 129 -4.96 0.34 -26.75
C GLY A 129 -6.37 -0.26 -26.70
N GLY A 130 -7.38 0.57 -26.39
CA GLY A 130 -8.76 0.13 -26.20
C GLY A 130 -9.02 -0.61 -24.87
N LEU A 131 -8.11 -0.56 -23.90
CA LEU A 131 -8.32 -1.13 -22.56
C LEU A 131 -9.45 -0.40 -21.83
N GLU A 132 -10.36 -1.19 -21.26
CA GLU A 132 -11.44 -0.71 -20.39
C GLU A 132 -11.60 -1.66 -19.21
N TYR A 133 -11.55 -1.13 -18.01
CA TYR A 133 -11.81 -1.89 -16.80
C TYR A 133 -12.23 -1.00 -15.64
N LYS A 134 -13.08 -1.56 -14.79
CA LYS A 134 -13.64 -0.90 -13.62
C LYS A 134 -13.78 -1.91 -12.50
N ALA A 135 -13.41 -1.52 -11.30
CA ALA A 135 -13.71 -2.26 -10.09
C ALA A 135 -13.56 -1.37 -8.85
N ASP A 136 -13.95 -1.90 -7.70
CA ASP A 136 -13.74 -1.25 -6.42
C ASP A 136 -12.49 -1.81 -5.73
N ILE A 137 -11.65 -0.90 -5.24
CA ILE A 137 -10.60 -1.16 -4.27
C ILE A 137 -11.30 -1.30 -2.92
N GLN A 138 -11.29 -2.49 -2.36
CA GLN A 138 -11.88 -2.76 -1.05
C GLN A 138 -10.79 -2.83 0.01
N VAL A 139 -11.00 -2.16 1.14
CA VAL A 139 -10.08 -2.14 2.28
C VAL A 139 -10.82 -2.65 3.51
N ILE A 140 -10.25 -3.65 4.17
CA ILE A 140 -10.85 -4.33 5.32
C ILE A 140 -9.90 -4.28 6.51
N SER A 141 -10.44 -4.00 7.70
CA SER A 141 -9.77 -4.19 8.99
C SER A 141 -10.78 -4.66 10.03
N GLY A 142 -10.60 -5.87 10.57
CA GLY A 142 -11.59 -6.49 11.47
C GLY A 142 -12.99 -6.53 10.84
N SER A 143 -13.95 -5.82 11.43
CA SER A 143 -15.32 -5.68 10.91
C SER A 143 -15.57 -4.42 10.09
N VAL A 144 -14.58 -3.54 9.93
CA VAL A 144 -14.71 -2.27 9.22
C VAL A 144 -14.28 -2.43 7.77
N VAL A 145 -15.10 -1.93 6.84
CA VAL A 145 -14.87 -2.03 5.39
C VAL A 145 -15.08 -0.66 4.75
N ALA A 146 -14.21 -0.31 3.81
CA ALA A 146 -14.39 0.83 2.91
C ALA A 146 -14.07 0.42 1.48
N SER A 147 -14.60 1.18 0.52
CA SER A 147 -14.38 0.96 -0.91
C SER A 147 -14.11 2.28 -1.65
N ALA A 148 -13.28 2.22 -2.68
CA ALA A 148 -13.08 3.30 -3.65
C ALA A 148 -13.10 2.74 -5.07
N THR A 149 -13.65 3.47 -6.03
CA THR A 149 -13.73 2.98 -7.41
C THR A 149 -12.51 3.42 -8.23
N PHE A 150 -11.92 2.50 -8.99
CA PHE A 150 -10.94 2.81 -10.02
C PHE A 150 -11.42 2.32 -11.38
N GLU A 151 -11.36 3.20 -12.37
CA GLU A 151 -11.84 2.97 -13.73
C GLU A 151 -10.86 3.50 -14.77
N VAL A 152 -10.53 2.66 -15.75
CA VAL A 152 -9.96 3.07 -17.03
C VAL A 152 -11.07 2.89 -18.07
N LYS A 153 -11.41 3.97 -18.77
CA LYS A 153 -12.41 3.95 -19.84
C LYS A 153 -11.87 4.62 -21.09
N LYS A 154 -12.29 4.13 -22.25
CA LYS A 154 -11.94 4.77 -23.52
C LYS A 154 -12.84 5.97 -23.79
N VAL A 155 -12.30 6.96 -24.45
CA VAL A 155 -13.08 8.06 -25.05
C VAL A 155 -12.93 7.98 -26.56
N THR A 156 -14.06 7.94 -27.25
CA THR A 156 -14.08 8.08 -28.71
C THR A 156 -13.85 9.55 -29.02
N ALA A 157 -12.89 9.88 -29.87
CA ALA A 157 -12.76 11.26 -30.37
C ALA A 157 -14.10 11.65 -31.03
N GLU A 158 -14.72 12.75 -30.59
CA GLU A 158 -15.85 13.33 -31.31
C GLU A 158 -15.34 13.82 -32.68
N GLU A 159 -15.91 13.26 -33.76
CA GLU A 159 -15.65 13.68 -35.16
C GLU A 159 -16.23 15.05 -35.50
#